data_AF-A0A6B3LA08-F1
#
_entry.id   AF-A0A6B3LA08-F1
#
_cell.length_a   1.000
_cell.length_b   1.000
_cell.length_c   1.000
_cell.angle_alpha   90.00
_cell.angle_beta   90.00
_cell.angle_gamma   90.00
#
_symmetry.space_group_name_H-M   'P 1'
#
loop_
_entity.id
_entity.type
_entity.pdbx_description
1 polymer ?
#
loop_
_entity_poly.entity_id
_entity_poly.type
_entity_poly.pdbx_seq_one_letter_code
_entity_poly.pdbx_strand_id
1 'polypeptide(L)' 'MAQLRHYSPRIDRFLVACLYHEAKRRRVPMTRLVDELLVEALRDTDGWKSAQSDPALREKMQTRHLVG' A
#
# COMPACT_ATOMS: atom_id res chain seq x y z
N MET A 1 25.85 18.76 0.40
CA MET A 1 25.32 17.54 1.06
C MET A 1 24.29 16.92 0.15
N ALA A 2 24.48 15.67 -0.27
CA ALA A 2 23.54 14.97 -1.14
C ALA A 2 22.27 14.66 -0.33
N GLN A 3 21.16 15.32 -0.67
CA GLN A 3 19.86 15.05 -0.08
C GLN A 3 19.46 13.64 -0.50
N LEU A 4 19.47 12.69 0.44
CA LEU A 4 18.93 11.34 0.25
C LEU A 4 17.52 11.49 -0.31
N ARG A 5 17.37 11.27 -1.62
CA ARG A 5 16.08 11.23 -2.30
C ARG A 5 15.40 9.94 -1.85
N HIS A 6 14.84 9.95 -0.65
CA HIS A 6 13.82 8.97 -0.30
C HIS A 6 12.75 9.07 -1.37
N TYR A 7 12.58 7.99 -2.15
CA TYR A 7 11.50 7.87 -3.10
C TYR A 7 10.19 7.87 -2.31
N SER A 8 9.65 9.07 -2.11
CA SER A 8 8.24 9.22 -1.75
C SER A 8 7.51 9.15 -3.09
N PRO A 9 6.77 8.06 -3.39
CA PRO A 9 5.89 8.07 -4.55
C PRO A 9 5.03 9.33 -4.44
N ARG A 10 5.05 10.17 -5.49
CA ARG A 10 4.38 11.47 -5.48
C ARG A 10 2.87 11.28 -5.49
N ILE A 11 2.32 10.86 -4.35
CA ILE A 11 0.91 10.99 -4.07
C ILE A 11 0.63 12.48 -4.02
N ASP A 12 -0.39 12.92 -4.76
CA ASP A 12 -0.77 14.31 -4.79
C ASP A 12 -1.08 14.83 -3.37
N ARG A 13 -0.62 16.05 -3.05
CA ARG A 13 -0.79 16.62 -1.70
C ARG A 13 -2.25 16.75 -1.31
N PHE A 14 -3.12 17.06 -2.27
CA PHE A 14 -4.56 17.11 -2.05
C PHE A 14 -5.10 15.72 -1.70
N LEU A 15 -4.64 14.66 -2.38
CA LEU A 15 -5.03 13.29 -2.07
C LEU A 15 -4.59 12.87 -0.66
N VAL A 16 -3.38 13.25 -0.24
CA VAL A 16 -2.92 13.04 1.15
C VAL A 16 -3.85 13.72 2.16
N ALA A 17 -4.28 14.95 1.89
CA ALA A 17 -5.23 15.65 2.75
C ALA A 17 -6.58 14.94 2.79
N CYS A 18 -7.11 14.49 1.64
CA CYS A 18 -8.33 13.69 1.57
C CYS A 18 -8.22 12.42 2.41
N LEU A 19 -7.13 11.65 2.26
CA LEU A 19 -6.88 10.43 3.03
C LEU A 19 -6.82 10.70 4.54
N TYR A 20 -6.16 11.79 4.96
CA TYR A 20 -6.11 12.17 6.36
C TYR A 20 -7.50 12.49 6.94
N HIS A 21 -8.27 13.33 6.25
CA HIS A 21 -9.61 13.71 6.72
C HIS A 21 -10.59 12.53 6.73
N GLU A 22 -10.52 11.67 5.72
CA GLU A 22 -11.32 10.44 5.62
C GLU A 22 -10.99 9.46 6.76
N ALA A 23 -9.70 9.19 6.98
CA ALA A 23 -9.24 8.30 8.03
C ALA A 23 -9.64 8.82 9.42
N LYS A 24 -9.51 10.13 9.65
CA LYS A 24 -9.97 10.80 10.87
C LYS A 24 -11.48 10.66 11.06
N ARG A 25 -12.29 10.85 10.01
CA ARG A 25 -13.76 10.68 10.09
C ARG A 25 -14.13 9.24 10.44
N ARG A 26 -13.45 8.25 9.85
CA ARG A 26 -13.68 6.81 10.07
C ARG A 26 -13.05 6.28 11.37
N ARG A 27 -12.20 7.06 12.04
CA ARG A 27 -11.43 6.65 13.23
C ARG A 27 -10.53 5.43 12.98
N VAL A 28 -9.89 5.38 11.82
CA VAL A 28 -8.90 4.35 11.46
C VAL A 28 -7.56 5.00 11.13
N PRO A 29 -6.42 4.28 11.27
CA PRO A 29 -5.14 4.78 10.76
C PRO A 29 -5.21 5.02 9.26
N MET A 30 -4.61 6.12 8.79
CA MET A 30 -4.61 6.48 7.35
C MET A 30 -3.99 5.38 6.47
N THR A 31 -2.97 4.68 6.97
CA THR A 31 -2.35 3.55 6.28
C THR A 31 -3.32 2.38 6.07
N ARG A 32 -4.18 2.10 7.06
CA ARG A 32 -5.23 1.07 6.96
C ARG A 32 -6.28 1.46 5.94
N LEU A 33 -6.71 2.73 5.94
CA LEU A 33 -7.62 3.24 4.92
C LEU A 33 -7.03 3.08 3.51
N VAL A 34 -5.76 3.43 3.33
CA VAL A 34 -5.07 3.27 2.03
C VAL A 34 -5.05 1.80 1.61
N ASP A 35 -4.74 0.89 2.52
CA ASP A 35 -4.73 -0.55 2.23
C ASP A 35 -6.12 -1.04 1.80
N GLU A 36 -7.17 -0.69 2.54
CA GLU A 36 -8.56 -1.02 2.20
C GLU A 36 -8.95 -0.51 0.81
N LEU A 37 -8.65 0.77 0.51
CA LEU A 37 -8.95 1.39 -0.78
C LEU A 37 -8.17 0.74 -1.94
N LEU A 38 -6.89 0.42 -1.73
CA LEU A 38 -6.06 -0.21 -2.75
C LEU A 38 -6.47 -1.66 -3.02
N VAL A 39 -6.80 -2.43 -1.97
CA VAL A 39 -7.34 -3.78 -2.14
C VAL A 39 -8.63 -3.73 -2.93
N GLU A 40 -9.57 -2.86 -2.56
CA GLU A 40 -10.84 -2.70 -3.29
C GLU A 40 -10.60 -2.35 -4.77
N ALA A 41 -9.70 -1.40 -5.06
CA ALA A 41 -9.41 -0.97 -6.41
C ALA A 41 -8.66 -2.02 -7.26
N LEU A 42 -7.84 -2.86 -6.64
CA LEU A 42 -6.93 -3.76 -7.36
C LEU A 42 -7.42 -5.21 -7.46
N ARG A 43 -8.32 -5.68 -6.59
CA ARG A 43 -8.64 -7.11 -6.39
C ARG A 43 -8.92 -7.93 -7.64
N ASP A 44 -9.47 -7.33 -8.69
CA ASP A 44 -9.84 -8.02 -9.93
C ASP A 44 -9.02 -7.59 -11.15
N THR A 45 -8.05 -6.70 -10.94
CA THR A 45 -7.14 -6.24 -11.99
C THR A 45 -6.17 -7.34 -12.41
N ASP A 46 -5.66 -7.25 -13.64
CA ASP A 46 -4.66 -8.21 -14.13
C ASP A 46 -3.36 -8.14 -13.31
N GLY A 47 -2.98 -6.94 -12.83
CA GLY A 47 -1.85 -6.79 -11.92
C GLY A 47 -2.00 -7.60 -10.63
N TRP A 48 -3.21 -7.63 -10.07
CA TRP A 48 -3.50 -8.45 -8.88
C TRP A 48 -3.45 -9.95 -9.18
N LYS A 49 -3.96 -10.39 -10.34
CA LYS A 49 -3.87 -11.79 -10.78
C LYS A 49 -2.41 -12.20 -11.02
N SER A 50 -1.64 -11.37 -11.71
CA SER A 50 -0.21 -11.59 -11.94
C SER A 50 0.56 -11.72 -10.62
N ALA A 51 0.32 -10.80 -9.67
CA ALA A 51 0.95 -10.86 -8.35
C ALA A 51 0.57 -12.13 -7.58
N GLN A 52 -0.70 -12.57 -7.63
CA GLN A 52 -1.11 -13.83 -7.02
C GLN A 52 -0.44 -15.04 -7.67
N SER A 53 -0.17 -15.01 -8.97
CA SER A 53 0.49 -16.11 -9.69
C SER A 53 2.02 -16.12 -9.57
N ASP A 54 2.64 -15.05 -9.05
CA ASP A 54 4.09 -14.91 -8.94
C ASP A 54 4.67 -15.82 -7.83
N PRO A 55 5.42 -16.88 -8.18
CA PRO A 55 5.99 -17.80 -7.20
C PRO A 55 7.03 -17.14 -6.28
N ALA A 56 7.81 -16.19 -6.81
CA ALA A 56 8.86 -15.51 -6.05
C ALA A 56 8.28 -14.52 -5.03
N LEU A 57 7.13 -13.90 -5.34
CA LEU A 57 6.41 -13.07 -4.38
C LEU A 57 5.84 -13.92 -3.23
N ARG A 58 5.26 -15.09 -3.54
CA ARG A 58 4.72 -16.03 -2.54
C ARG A 58 5.78 -16.51 -1.56
N GLU A 59 6.96 -16.89 -2.06
CA GLU A 59 8.08 -17.33 -1.22
C GLU A 59 8.52 -16.21 -0.26
N LYS A 60 8.71 -14.98 -0.76
CA LYS A 60 9.08 -13.81 0.06
C LYS A 60 8.06 -13.47 1.14
N MET A 61 6.78 -13.71 0.89
CA MET A 61 5.72 -13.51 1.89
C MET A 61 5.76 -14.59 2.98
N GLN A 62 6.12 -15.83 2.66
CA GLN A 62 6.24 -16.92 3.63
C GLN A 62 7.47 -16.75 4.53
N THR A 63 8.61 -16.30 3.99
CA THR A 63 9.83 -16.09 4.78
C THR A 63 9.67 -14.99 5.84
N ARG A 64 8.83 -13.98 5.58
CA ARG A 64 8.54 -12.89 6.52
C ARG A 64 7.70 -13.32 7.71
N HIS A 65 7.07 -14.50 7.67
CA HIS A 65 6.28 -15.03 8.79
C HIS A 65 7.10 -15.89 9.77
N LEU A 66 8.38 -16.16 9.46
CA LEU A 66 9.28 -16.98 10.30
C LEU A 66 10.23 -16.16 11.18
N VAL A 67 10.13 -14.83 11.14
CA VAL A 67 10.89 -13.91 12.01
C VAL A 67 9.90 -12.94 12.65
N GLY A 68 9.15 -13.46 13.62
CA GLY A 68 8.23 -12.73 14.49
C GLY A 68 8.24 -13.35 15.87
#